data_AF-A0A7S4TAI8-F1
#
_entry.id   AF-A0A7S4TAI8-F1
#
_cell.length_a   1.000
_cell.length_b   1.000
_cell.length_c   1.000
_cell.angle_alpha   90.00
_cell.angle_beta   90.00
_cell.angle_gamma   90.00
#
_symmetry.space_group_name_H-M   'P 1'
#
loop_
_entity.id
_entity.type
_entity.pdbx_description
1 polymer ?
#
loop_
_entity_poly.entity_id
_entity_poly.type
_entity_poly.pdbx_seq_one_letter_code
_entity_poly.pdbx_strand_id
1 'polypeptide(L)'
;DVPAMYVAIQAVLYVSGRTTGIVMDSGDGVTHTVPSDEGYALPHAILRLDLAGSDLTDSLMKIVCGSFTTAAEREAVKEKLCYIALNTEMKAATESSDRTYEIITVESERFRCPEMLFQPSLVGKEA
;
A
#
# COMPACT_ATOMS: atom_id res chain seq x y z
N ASP A 1 -23.73 -11.68 -27.56
CA ASP A 1 -22.93 -10.63 -28.20
C ASP A 1 -22.83 -9.40 -27.33
N VAL A 2 -21.62 -8.90 -27.13
CA VAL A 2 -21.38 -7.61 -26.47
C VAL A 2 -21.32 -6.56 -27.57
N PRO A 3 -22.25 -5.57 -27.61
CA PRO A 3 -22.38 -4.67 -28.75
C PRO A 3 -21.25 -3.64 -28.86
N ALA A 4 -20.52 -3.34 -27.78
CA ALA A 4 -19.31 -2.53 -27.79
C ALA A 4 -18.48 -2.77 -26.52
N MET A 5 -17.15 -2.61 -26.61
CA MET A 5 -16.21 -2.68 -25.49
C MET A 5 -15.34 -1.43 -25.51
N TYR A 6 -15.13 -0.82 -24.34
CA TYR A 6 -14.22 0.30 -24.15
C TYR A 6 -13.22 -0.04 -23.04
N VAL A 7 -11.94 0.19 -23.30
CA VAL A 7 -10.84 -0.03 -22.35
C VAL A 7 -10.16 1.30 -22.12
N ALA A 8 -10.14 1.74 -20.87
CA ALA A 8 -9.43 2.93 -20.45
C ALA A 8 -8.28 2.56 -19.50
N ILE A 9 -7.28 3.42 -19.46
CA ILE A 9 -6.20 3.33 -18.48
C ILE A 9 -6.80 3.60 -17.09
N GLN A 10 -6.51 2.71 -16.14
CA GLN A 10 -7.03 2.74 -14.77
C GLN A 10 -6.74 4.06 -14.04
N ALA A 11 -5.72 4.80 -14.49
CA ALA A 11 -5.17 5.98 -13.84
C ALA A 11 -5.58 7.33 -14.47
N VAL A 12 -6.69 7.40 -15.19
CA VAL A 12 -7.19 8.70 -15.66
C VAL A 12 -8.04 9.33 -14.56
N LEU A 13 -7.73 10.58 -14.19
CA LEU A 13 -8.36 11.40 -13.13
C LEU A 13 -9.87 11.69 -13.32
N TYR A 14 -10.58 10.94 -14.17
CA TYR A 14 -12.01 11.13 -14.45
C TYR A 14 -12.87 11.15 -13.19
N VAL A 15 -12.51 10.37 -12.16
CA VAL A 15 -13.23 10.33 -10.88
C VAL A 15 -13.13 11.64 -10.09
N SER A 16 -12.03 12.38 -10.25
CA SER A 16 -11.78 13.64 -9.53
C SER A 16 -12.16 14.90 -10.34
N GLY A 17 -12.49 14.74 -11.62
CA GLY A 17 -12.78 15.85 -12.54
C GLY A 17 -11.58 16.74 -12.86
N ARG A 18 -10.36 16.36 -12.44
CA ARG A 18 -9.13 17.09 -12.73
C ARG A 18 -8.52 16.57 -14.03
N THR A 19 -8.13 17.46 -14.93
CA THR A 19 -7.48 17.11 -16.19
C THR A 19 -5.96 17.05 -16.07
N THR A 20 -5.38 17.72 -15.07
CA THR A 20 -3.93 17.71 -14.81
C THR A 20 -3.68 17.28 -13.36
N GLY A 21 -2.72 16.38 -13.18
CA GLY A 21 -2.31 15.86 -11.88
C GLY A 21 -1.61 14.51 -11.99
N ILE A 22 -1.14 14.01 -10.84
CA ILE A 22 -0.51 12.69 -10.74
C ILE A 22 -1.49 11.73 -10.06
N VAL A 23 -1.74 10.58 -10.68
CA VAL A 23 -2.47 9.48 -10.05
C VAL A 23 -1.46 8.48 -9.50
N MET A 24 -1.61 8.14 -8.23
CA MET A 24 -0.89 7.03 -7.61
C MET A 24 -1.91 5.93 -7.30
N ASP A 25 -1.74 4.77 -7.93
CA ASP A 25 -2.57 3.59 -7.72
C ASP A 25 -1.73 2.51 -7.05
N SER A 26 -2.01 2.22 -5.78
CA SER A 26 -1.33 1.18 -5.00
C SER A 26 -2.26 -0.02 -4.86
N GLY A 27 -2.03 -1.03 -5.68
CA GLY A 27 -2.82 -2.27 -5.67
C GLY A 27 -2.31 -3.29 -4.66
N ASP A 28 -2.64 -4.56 -4.91
CA ASP A 28 -2.12 -5.68 -4.11
C ASP A 28 -0.69 -6.07 -4.50
N GLY A 29 -0.35 -6.10 -5.80
CA GLY A 29 0.98 -6.52 -6.27
C GLY A 29 1.92 -5.41 -6.73
N VAL A 30 1.37 -4.28 -7.20
CA VAL A 30 2.17 -3.21 -7.82
C VAL A 30 1.58 -1.84 -7.47
N THR A 31 2.46 -0.87 -7.28
CA THR A 31 2.12 0.55 -7.18
C THR A 31 2.53 1.27 -8.46
N HIS A 32 1.59 1.97 -9.10
CA HIS A 32 1.83 2.75 -10.30
C HIS A 32 1.64 4.24 -10.02
N THR A 33 2.51 5.06 -10.58
CA THR A 33 2.30 6.50 -10.67
C THR A 33 2.13 6.87 -12.13
N VAL A 34 1.03 7.55 -12.43
CA VAL A 34 0.68 7.99 -13.78
C VAL A 34 0.46 9.49 -13.73
N PRO A 35 1.47 10.28 -14.13
CA PRO A 35 1.27 11.70 -14.35
C PRO A 35 0.39 11.92 -15.57
N SER A 36 -0.55 12.85 -15.44
CA SER A 36 -1.47 13.25 -16.48
C SER A 36 -1.50 14.76 -16.60
N ASP A 37 -1.53 15.25 -17.84
CA ASP A 37 -1.67 16.66 -18.15
C ASP A 37 -2.73 16.83 -19.24
N GLU A 38 -3.69 17.73 -19.02
CA GLU A 38 -4.82 17.99 -19.91
C GLU A 38 -5.60 16.72 -20.35
N GLY A 39 -5.62 15.68 -19.52
CA GLY A 39 -6.28 14.40 -19.79
C GLY A 39 -5.41 13.37 -20.51
N TYR A 40 -4.15 13.71 -20.84
CA TYR A 40 -3.19 12.80 -21.44
C TYR A 40 -2.21 12.26 -20.40
N ALA A 41 -2.06 10.94 -20.33
CA ALA A 41 -1.01 10.32 -19.52
C ALA A 41 0.36 10.56 -20.18
N LEU A 42 1.37 10.93 -19.39
CA LEU A 42 2.75 11.17 -19.85
C LEU A 42 3.56 9.87 -19.73
N PRO A 43 3.74 9.08 -20.81
CA PRO A 43 4.23 7.70 -20.68
C PRO A 43 5.67 7.61 -20.18
N HIS A 44 6.48 8.62 -20.48
CA HIS A 44 7.89 8.72 -20.07
C HIS A 44 8.08 9.02 -18.58
N ALA A 45 7.02 9.44 -17.89
CA ALA A 45 7.02 9.76 -16.48
C ALA A 45 6.16 8.78 -15.66
N ILE A 46 5.69 7.69 -16.28
CA ILE A 46 5.03 6.60 -15.57
C ILE A 46 6.10 5.84 -14.78
N LEU A 47 5.94 5.77 -13.46
CA LEU A 47 6.78 4.93 -12.61
C LEU A 47 5.98 3.74 -12.13
N ARG A 48 6.63 2.59 -12.14
CA ARG A 48 6.10 1.33 -11.61
C ARG A 48 7.01 0.89 -10.49
N LEU A 49 6.43 0.74 -9.31
CA LEU A 49 7.08 0.17 -8.15
C LEU A 49 6.45 -1.19 -7.89
N ASP A 50 7.23 -2.26 -7.98
CA ASP A 50 6.81 -3.61 -7.60
C ASP A 50 6.80 -3.76 -6.08
N LEU A 51 6.20 -2.81 -5.35
CA LEU A 51 5.97 -2.84 -3.92
C LEU A 51 4.53 -2.41 -3.66
N ALA A 52 3.76 -3.25 -2.97
CA ALA A 52 2.34 -2.99 -2.79
C ALA A 52 1.74 -3.71 -1.56
N GLY A 53 0.42 -3.91 -1.55
CA GLY A 53 -0.30 -4.46 -0.41
C GLY A 53 0.14 -5.87 0.01
N SER A 54 0.49 -6.74 -0.92
CA SER A 54 0.94 -8.11 -0.68
C SER A 54 2.29 -8.15 0.05
N ASP A 55 3.25 -7.32 -0.37
CA ASP A 55 4.56 -7.21 0.31
C ASP A 55 4.43 -6.76 1.76
N LEU A 56 3.47 -5.87 2.03
CA LEU A 56 3.14 -5.43 3.38
C LEU A 56 2.51 -6.57 4.20
N THR A 57 1.59 -7.33 3.60
CA THR A 57 0.98 -8.50 4.24
C THR A 57 2.07 -9.54 4.58
N ASP A 58 2.95 -9.86 3.64
CA ASP A 58 4.03 -10.84 3.84
C ASP A 58 5.02 -10.40 4.91
N SER A 59 5.35 -9.11 4.95
CA SER A 59 6.26 -8.57 5.96
C SER A 59 5.63 -8.55 7.34
N LEU A 60 4.33 -8.25 7.44
CA LEU A 60 3.59 -8.36 8.68
C LEU A 60 3.55 -9.81 9.17
N MET A 61 3.34 -10.78 8.28
CA MET A 61 3.33 -12.21 8.63
C MET A 61 4.68 -12.75 9.06
N LYS A 62 5.80 -12.19 8.59
CA LYS A 62 7.13 -12.57 9.09
C LYS A 62 7.33 -12.19 10.56
N ILE A 63 6.73 -11.08 11.00
CA ILE A 63 6.92 -10.56 12.35
C ILE A 63 5.87 -11.13 13.30
N VAL A 64 4.62 -11.19 12.82
CA VAL A 64 3.52 -11.82 13.54
C VAL A 64 3.65 -13.34 13.38
N CYS A 65 4.38 -13.98 14.29
CA CYS A 65 4.49 -15.45 14.41
C CYS A 65 3.17 -16.11 14.88
N GLY A 66 2.04 -15.69 14.31
CA GLY A 66 0.70 -16.23 14.59
C GLY A 66 0.29 -17.27 13.55
N SER A 67 -0.46 -18.28 13.99
CA SER A 67 -0.99 -19.39 13.18
C SER A 67 -2.13 -18.95 12.24
N PHE A 68 -1.92 -17.95 11.38
CA PHE A 68 -2.93 -17.57 10.40
C PHE A 68 -2.99 -18.59 9.27
N THR A 69 -4.18 -19.19 9.10
CA THR A 69 -4.36 -20.29 8.15
C THR A 69 -4.83 -19.81 6.78
N THR A 70 -5.49 -18.64 6.70
CA THR A 70 -6.06 -18.14 5.45
C THR A 70 -5.49 -16.79 5.01
N ALA A 71 -5.41 -16.54 3.71
CA ALA A 71 -4.96 -15.26 3.16
C ALA A 71 -5.86 -14.08 3.58
N ALA A 72 -7.17 -14.31 3.69
CA ALA A 72 -8.15 -13.31 4.11
C ALA A 72 -7.93 -12.84 5.56
N GLU A 73 -7.57 -13.74 6.47
CA GLU A 73 -7.22 -13.36 7.85
C GLU A 73 -5.98 -12.45 7.87
N ARG A 74 -4.97 -12.77 7.04
CA ARG A 74 -3.73 -11.99 6.94
C ARG A 74 -3.99 -10.57 6.44
N GLU A 75 -4.83 -10.44 5.41
CA GLU A 75 -5.25 -9.15 4.88
C GLU A 75 -6.06 -8.36 5.91
N ALA A 76 -7.02 -9.00 6.59
CA ALA A 76 -7.83 -8.35 7.61
C ALA A 76 -6.98 -7.81 8.78
N VAL A 77 -5.93 -8.51 9.18
CA VAL A 77 -5.00 -8.06 10.23
C VAL A 77 -4.24 -6.83 9.78
N LYS A 78 -3.73 -6.82 8.53
CA LYS A 78 -3.09 -5.64 7.94
C LYS A 78 -4.04 -4.45 7.92
N GLU A 79 -5.23 -4.62 7.37
CA GLU A 79 -6.20 -3.52 7.20
C GLU A 79 -6.73 -2.96 8.52
N LYS A 80 -6.87 -3.80 9.55
CA LYS A 80 -7.41 -3.38 10.86
C LYS A 80 -6.36 -2.83 11.82
N LEU A 81 -5.11 -3.31 11.74
CA LEU A 81 -4.06 -2.98 12.71
C LEU A 81 -3.03 -1.99 12.19
N CYS A 82 -2.69 -2.03 10.91
CA CYS A 82 -1.63 -1.17 10.37
C CYS A 82 -2.12 0.27 10.17
N TYR A 83 -1.21 1.22 10.38
CA TYR A 83 -1.47 2.64 10.13
C TYR A 83 -0.15 3.36 9.81
N ILE A 84 -0.22 4.42 9.01
CA ILE A 84 0.97 5.23 8.72
C ILE A 84 1.15 6.26 9.84
N ALA A 85 2.32 6.27 10.46
CA ALA A 85 2.69 7.28 11.43
C ALA A 85 3.27 8.51 10.70
N LEU A 86 2.79 9.72 11.03
CA LEU A 86 3.35 10.96 10.46
C LEU A 86 4.81 11.21 10.86
N ASN A 87 5.22 10.74 12.03
CA ASN A 87 6.60 10.81 12.50
C ASN A 87 6.94 9.52 13.26
N THR A 88 7.67 8.63 12.60
CA THR A 88 8.02 7.30 13.10
C THR A 88 8.94 7.37 14.30
N GLU A 89 9.91 8.29 14.32
CA GLU A 89 10.87 8.47 15.42
C GLU A 89 10.17 8.91 16.70
N MET A 90 9.24 9.86 16.57
CA MET A 90 8.50 10.39 17.71
C MET A 90 7.47 9.39 18.25
N LYS A 91 6.86 8.57 17.37
CA LYS A 91 5.91 7.52 17.78
C LYS A 91 6.57 6.31 18.41
N ALA A 92 7.72 5.87 17.90
CA ALA A 92 8.51 4.80 18.53
C ALA A 92 8.93 5.16 19.96
N ALA A 93 9.15 6.45 20.24
CA ALA A 93 9.49 6.95 21.57
C ALA A 93 8.28 7.18 22.50
N THR A 94 7.06 7.31 21.98
CA THR A 94 5.90 7.86 22.74
C THR A 94 4.71 6.92 22.85
N GLU A 95 4.51 5.97 21.92
CA GLU A 95 3.30 5.12 21.91
C GLU A 95 3.59 3.63 21.64
N SER A 96 3.79 2.84 22.70
CA SER A 96 3.58 1.40 22.70
C SER A 96 2.10 1.09 23.00
N SER A 97 1.20 1.48 22.10
CA SER A 97 -0.24 1.29 22.32
C SER A 97 -0.69 -0.10 21.85
N ASP A 98 -0.40 -1.15 22.61
CA ASP A 98 -0.77 -2.53 22.25
C ASP A 98 -2.23 -2.65 21.81
N ARG A 99 -2.43 -3.22 20.61
CA ARG A 99 -3.77 -3.66 20.17
C ARG A 99 -3.74 -5.16 19.96
N THR A 100 -4.70 -5.83 20.56
CA THR A 100 -4.90 -7.26 20.47
C THR A 100 -5.96 -7.57 19.42
N TYR A 101 -5.63 -8.40 18.43
CA TYR A 101 -6.61 -9.01 17.53
C TYR A 101 -6.64 -10.52 17.76
N GLU A 102 -7.78 -11.01 18.27
CA GLU A 102 -8.15 -12.41 18.55
C GLU A 102 -7.22 -13.29 19.40
N ILE A 103 -5.90 -13.01 19.52
CA ILE A 103 -4.88 -13.54 20.46
C ILE A 103 -3.50 -12.88 20.22
N ILE A 104 -3.35 -12.05 19.18
CA ILE A 104 -2.04 -11.53 18.75
C ILE A 104 -1.87 -10.09 19.23
N THR A 105 -0.77 -9.85 19.95
CA THR A 105 -0.30 -8.51 20.32
C THR A 105 0.62 -7.99 19.21
N VAL A 106 0.26 -6.86 18.61
CA VAL A 106 1.10 -6.15 17.64
C VAL A 106 1.40 -4.77 18.22
N GLU A 107 2.68 -4.46 18.38
CA GLU A 107 3.15 -3.26 19.06
C GLU A 107 3.53 -2.17 18.03
N SER A 108 4.82 -2.11 17.70
CA SER A 108 5.45 -1.13 16.81
C SER A 108 5.34 -1.49 15.33
N GLU A 109 5.05 -2.76 15.02
CA GLU A 109 4.99 -3.30 13.66
C GLU A 109 3.86 -2.65 12.86
N ARG A 110 2.78 -2.24 13.54
CA ARG A 110 1.61 -1.59 12.92
C ARG A 110 1.96 -0.35 12.11
N PHE A 111 2.99 0.40 12.52
CA PHE A 111 3.47 1.57 11.78
C PHE A 111 4.78 1.32 11.04
N ARG A 112 5.60 0.34 11.46
CA ARG A 112 6.85 0.00 10.76
C ARG A 112 6.61 -0.77 9.46
N CYS A 113 5.61 -1.64 9.40
CA CYS A 113 5.26 -2.36 8.16
C CYS A 113 4.89 -1.39 7.02
N PRO A 114 3.92 -0.47 7.17
CA PRO A 114 3.57 0.46 6.09
C PRO A 114 4.67 1.49 5.76
N GLU A 115 5.67 1.69 6.63
CA GLU A 115 6.83 2.55 6.33
C GLU A 115 7.66 2.05 5.14
N MET A 116 7.58 0.75 4.83
CA MET A 116 8.26 0.17 3.66
C MET A 116 7.82 0.83 2.34
N LEU A 117 6.60 1.36 2.26
CA LEU A 117 6.15 2.13 1.08
C LEU A 117 6.94 3.43 0.88
N PHE A 118 7.51 3.99 1.95
CA PHE A 118 8.31 5.21 1.94
C PHE A 118 9.81 4.91 1.95
N GLN A 119 10.19 3.73 2.44
CA GLN A 119 11.57 3.23 2.46
C GLN A 119 11.66 1.81 1.86
N PRO A 120 11.65 1.69 0.51
CA PRO A 120 11.69 0.38 -0.17
C PRO A 120 12.94 -0.44 0.15
N SER A 121 14.02 0.21 0.58
CA SER A 121 15.27 -0.40 1.03
C SER A 121 15.09 -1.38 2.20
N LEU A 122 14.07 -1.20 3.03
CA LEU A 122 13.74 -2.13 4.13
C LEU A 122 13.32 -3.53 3.64
N VAL A 123 12.89 -3.64 2.38
CA VAL A 123 12.42 -4.89 1.75
C VAL A 123 13.43 -5.41 0.73
N GLY A 124 14.56 -4.72 0.57
CA GLY A 124 15.52 -5.00 -0.50
C GLY A 124 14.97 -4.73 -1.90
N LYS A 125 13.95 -3.87 -2.02
CA LYS A 125 13.42 -3.39 -3.31
C LYS A 125 14.00 -2.01 -3.59
N GLU A 126 14.44 -1.79 -4.83
CA GLU A 126 14.88 -0.48 -5.30
C GLU A 126 13.67 0.32 -5.82
N ALA A 127 13.70 1.63 -5.59
CA ALA A 127 12.65 2.58 -6.00
C ALA A 127 12.88 3.09 -7.42
#